data_AF-A0A2J6HKF2-F1
#
_entry.id   AF-A0A2J6HKF2-F1
#
_cell.length_a   1.000
_cell.length_b   1.000
_cell.length_c   1.000
_cell.angle_alpha   90.00
_cell.angle_beta   90.00
_cell.angle_gamma   90.00
#
_symmetry.space_group_name_H-M   'P 1'
#
loop_
_entity.id
_entity.type
_entity.pdbx_description
1 polymer ?
#
loop_
_entity_poly.entity_id
_entity_poly.type
_entity_poly.pdbx_seq_one_letter_code
_entity_poly.pdbx_strand_id
1 'polypeptide(L)'
;IDINWTRMLIRAAAVVVIFVSSYIFFDYIINKNQEPVIAEVEANDPEDIRTYQELMEAEYYYTSMIENRKEEFIRLTGNNAPLRKEITIELKELDKVYRELKEDLKDNADNEEVVVAMIQNYRLKLEILEEILLQLQPANENTKDDEKKSINL
;
A
#
# COMPACT_ATOMS: atom_id res chain seq x y z
N ILE A 1 -26.93 -1.05 -18.98
CA ILE A 1 -26.52 -0.23 -17.81
C ILE A 1 -25.22 0.40 -18.22
N ASP A 2 -25.27 1.61 -18.76
CA ASP A 2 -24.08 2.30 -19.24
C ASP A 2 -23.38 2.91 -18.03
N ILE A 3 -22.38 2.15 -17.54
CA ILE A 3 -21.54 2.55 -16.41
C ILE A 3 -20.67 3.72 -16.90
N ASN A 4 -20.75 4.84 -16.19
CA ASN A 4 -20.11 6.10 -16.58
C ASN A 4 -18.64 6.12 -16.16
N TRP A 5 -17.82 5.33 -16.86
CA TRP A 5 -16.38 5.09 -16.61
C TRP A 5 -15.53 6.37 -16.53
N THR A 6 -16.01 7.46 -17.13
CA THR A 6 -15.32 8.76 -17.12
C THR A 6 -15.23 9.37 -15.72
N ARG A 7 -16.23 9.19 -14.84
CA ARG A 7 -16.18 9.74 -13.47
C ARG A 7 -15.28 8.93 -12.53
N MET A 8 -15.14 7.64 -12.78
CA MET A 8 -14.28 6.75 -12.00
C MET A 8 -12.80 6.97 -12.36
N LEU A 9 -12.51 7.16 -13.64
CA LEU A 9 -11.18 7.54 -14.12
C LEU A 9 -10.75 8.94 -13.65
N ILE A 10 -11.66 9.92 -13.61
CA ILE A 10 -11.33 11.27 -13.10
C ILE A 10 -10.95 11.23 -11.61
N ARG A 11 -11.56 10.34 -10.80
CA ARG A 11 -11.22 10.19 -9.37
C ARG A 11 -9.86 9.50 -9.16
N ALA A 12 -9.56 8.45 -9.94
CA ALA A 12 -8.25 7.80 -9.90
C ALA A 12 -7.14 8.72 -10.43
N ALA A 13 -7.40 9.46 -11.52
CA ALA A 13 -6.46 10.44 -12.06
C ALA A 13 -6.25 11.62 -11.11
N ALA A 14 -7.27 12.08 -10.38
CA ALA A 14 -7.11 13.14 -9.38
C ALA A 14 -6.19 12.72 -8.23
N VAL A 15 -6.24 11.45 -7.78
CA VAL A 15 -5.33 10.95 -6.73
C VAL A 15 -3.89 10.91 -7.23
N VAL A 16 -3.64 10.35 -8.41
CA VAL A 16 -2.29 10.33 -9.02
C VAL A 16 -1.78 11.74 -9.30
N VAL A 17 -2.63 12.66 -9.77
CA VAL A 17 -2.27 14.07 -9.98
C VAL A 17 -2.03 14.77 -8.65
N ILE A 18 -2.76 14.46 -7.57
CA ILE A 18 -2.48 15.00 -6.22
C ILE A 18 -1.11 14.51 -5.72
N PHE A 19 -0.78 13.23 -5.88
CA PHE A 19 0.54 12.71 -5.49
C PHE A 19 1.67 13.33 -6.32
N VAL A 20 1.52 13.42 -7.64
CA VAL A 20 2.54 14.02 -8.52
C VAL A 20 2.65 15.53 -8.33
N SER A 21 1.52 16.24 -8.14
CA SER A 21 1.54 17.68 -7.87
C SER A 21 2.03 18.02 -6.47
N SER A 22 1.75 17.18 -5.46
CA SER A 22 2.31 17.30 -4.11
C SER A 22 3.82 17.09 -4.12
N TYR A 23 4.33 16.17 -4.95
CA TYR A 23 5.77 15.95 -5.14
C TYR A 23 6.47 17.18 -5.76
N ILE A 24 5.92 17.75 -6.84
CA ILE A 24 6.49 18.94 -7.49
C ILE A 24 6.35 20.22 -6.62
N PHE A 25 5.27 20.33 -5.84
CA PHE A 25 5.02 21.47 -4.95
C PHE A 25 5.95 21.51 -3.74
N PHE A 26 6.40 20.36 -3.24
CA PHE A 26 7.35 20.26 -2.12
C PHE A 26 8.77 20.69 -2.54
N ASP A 27 9.24 20.26 -3.72
CA ASP A 27 10.54 20.66 -4.28
C ASP A 27 10.64 22.19 -4.48
N TYR A 28 9.58 22.83 -5.00
CA TYR A 28 9.58 24.27 -5.28
C TYR A 28 9.59 25.17 -4.03
N ILE A 29 9.06 24.72 -2.88
CA ILE A 29 8.99 25.53 -1.64
C ILE A 29 10.21 25.31 -0.73
N ILE A 30 10.80 24.11 -0.72
CA ILE A 30 11.91 23.76 0.18
C ILE A 30 13.29 24.10 -0.44
N ASN A 31 13.42 24.10 -1.77
CA ASN A 31 14.69 24.27 -2.48
C ASN A 31 15.13 25.75 -2.67
N LYS A 32 14.92 26.64 -1.69
CA LYS A 32 15.39 28.04 -1.77
C LYS A 32 16.59 28.39 -0.88
N ASN A 33 17.08 27.49 -0.03
CA ASN A 33 18.09 27.86 0.99
C ASN A 33 19.27 26.90 1.20
N GLN A 34 19.64 26.01 0.27
CA GLN A 34 20.82 25.16 0.48
C GLN A 34 21.80 25.24 -0.70
N GLU A 35 22.97 25.80 -0.40
CA GLU A 35 24.15 25.75 -1.25
C GLU A 35 24.68 24.31 -1.38
N PRO A 36 25.31 23.94 -2.50
CA PRO A 36 25.74 22.56 -2.73
C PRO A 36 27.03 22.27 -1.96
N VAL A 37 26.95 21.43 -0.93
CA VAL A 37 28.14 20.81 -0.33
C VAL A 37 28.40 19.49 -1.05
N ILE A 38 29.61 19.35 -1.57
CA ILE A 38 30.12 18.15 -2.24
C ILE A 38 30.26 17.06 -1.17
N ALA A 39 29.39 16.06 -1.17
CA ALA A 39 29.36 15.03 -0.14
C ALA A 39 30.40 13.94 -0.41
N GLU A 40 31.40 13.87 0.48
CA GLU A 40 32.23 12.70 0.71
C GLU A 40 31.35 11.61 1.31
N VAL A 41 31.44 10.39 0.77
CA VAL A 41 30.66 9.23 1.23
C VAL A 41 31.13 8.83 2.63
N GLU A 42 30.40 9.24 3.66
CA GLU A 42 30.51 8.71 5.01
C GLU A 42 29.22 7.96 5.34
N ALA A 43 29.26 6.64 5.15
CA ALA A 43 28.21 5.75 5.60
C ALA A 43 28.15 5.77 7.14
N ASN A 44 26.92 5.68 7.67
CA ASN A 44 26.50 5.59 9.08
C ASN A 44 25.93 6.90 9.68
N ASP A 45 24.85 7.42 9.07
CA ASP A 45 23.88 8.24 9.81
C ASP A 45 22.99 7.32 10.69
N PRO A 46 22.82 7.59 12.00
CA PRO A 46 21.87 6.87 12.86
C PRO A 46 20.43 6.78 12.30
N GLU A 47 20.03 7.74 11.46
CA GLU A 47 18.71 7.78 10.82
C GLU A 47 18.52 6.62 9.83
N ASP A 48 19.51 6.34 8.97
CA ASP A 48 19.46 5.23 8.00
C ASP A 48 19.27 3.86 8.69
N ILE A 49 19.91 3.66 9.84
CA ILE A 49 19.82 2.41 10.61
C ILE A 49 18.40 2.20 11.15
N ARG A 50 17.77 3.26 11.68
CA ARG A 50 16.39 3.20 12.21
C ARG A 50 15.40 2.89 11.08
N THR A 51 15.52 3.59 9.97
CA THR A 51 14.66 3.44 8.80
C THR A 51 14.74 2.02 8.22
N TYR A 52 15.95 1.45 8.11
CA TYR A 52 16.11 0.06 7.67
C TYR A 52 15.51 -0.94 8.65
N GLN A 53 15.58 -0.68 9.95
CA GLN A 53 14.94 -1.52 10.96
C GLN A 53 13.41 -1.49 10.84
N GLU A 54 12.81 -0.33 10.62
CA GLU A 54 11.37 -0.19 10.37
C GLU A 54 10.93 -0.98 9.13
N LEU A 55 11.73 -0.97 8.05
CA LEU A 55 11.47 -1.79 6.87
C LEU A 55 11.45 -3.28 7.22
N MET A 56 12.44 -3.78 7.95
CA MET A 56 12.51 -5.21 8.32
C MET A 56 11.31 -5.65 9.18
N GLU A 57 10.90 -4.82 10.13
CA GLU A 57 9.74 -5.09 10.99
C GLU A 57 8.45 -5.13 10.16
N ALA A 58 8.29 -4.18 9.23
CA ALA A 58 7.18 -4.13 8.30
C ALA A 58 7.17 -5.34 7.35
N GLU A 59 8.30 -5.70 6.75
CA GLU A 59 8.43 -6.89 5.89
C GLU A 59 7.94 -8.14 6.62
N TYR A 60 8.42 -8.36 7.85
CA TYR A 60 8.03 -9.51 8.67
C TYR A 60 6.53 -9.51 8.96
N TYR A 61 6.00 -8.38 9.44
CA TYR A 61 4.59 -8.26 9.83
C TYR A 61 3.64 -8.42 8.64
N TYR A 62 3.84 -7.61 7.58
CA TYR A 62 2.93 -7.59 6.45
C TYR A 62 3.02 -8.85 5.59
N THR A 63 4.19 -9.48 5.45
CA THR A 63 4.30 -10.73 4.69
C THR A 63 3.44 -11.82 5.32
N SER A 64 3.46 -11.95 6.64
CA SER A 64 2.60 -12.91 7.36
C SER A 64 1.11 -12.62 7.12
N MET A 65 0.70 -11.36 7.25
CA MET A 65 -0.69 -10.96 7.03
C MET A 65 -1.15 -11.21 5.58
N ILE A 66 -0.33 -10.85 4.61
CA ILE A 66 -0.61 -11.04 3.18
C ILE A 66 -0.77 -12.52 2.85
N GLU A 67 0.13 -13.39 3.30
CA GLU A 67 0.00 -14.82 3.01
C GLU A 67 -1.28 -15.41 3.65
N ASN A 68 -1.60 -15.04 4.89
CA ASN A 68 -2.86 -15.45 5.52
C ASN A 68 -4.09 -15.02 4.71
N ARG A 69 -4.17 -13.75 4.28
CA ARG A 69 -5.30 -13.23 3.50
C ARG A 69 -5.35 -13.83 2.10
N LYS A 70 -4.20 -14.09 1.48
CA LYS A 70 -4.10 -14.75 0.17
C LYS A 70 -4.59 -16.19 0.23
N GLU A 71 -4.25 -16.94 1.28
CA GLU A 71 -4.79 -18.29 1.51
C GLU A 71 -6.31 -18.27 1.69
N GLU A 72 -6.83 -17.32 2.46
CA GLU A 72 -8.27 -17.13 2.61
C GLU A 72 -8.95 -16.76 1.29
N PHE A 73 -8.36 -15.85 0.51
CA PHE A 73 -8.88 -15.45 -0.79
C PHE A 73 -8.95 -16.65 -1.73
N ILE A 74 -7.91 -17.47 -1.78
CA ILE A 74 -7.90 -18.73 -2.54
C ILE A 74 -9.04 -19.63 -2.06
N ARG A 75 -9.19 -19.83 -0.74
CA ARG A 75 -10.26 -20.67 -0.18
C ARG A 75 -11.66 -20.20 -0.59
N LEU A 76 -11.96 -18.90 -0.45
CA LEU A 76 -13.29 -18.34 -0.73
C LEU A 76 -13.62 -18.27 -2.22
N THR A 77 -12.63 -18.04 -3.08
CA THR A 77 -12.86 -17.92 -4.53
C THR A 77 -13.05 -19.27 -5.23
N GLY A 78 -12.64 -20.39 -4.62
CA GLY A 78 -12.83 -21.73 -5.18
C GLY A 78 -12.38 -21.84 -6.64
N ASN A 79 -13.32 -22.06 -7.56
CA ASN A 79 -13.06 -22.20 -9.00
C ASN A 79 -13.24 -20.90 -9.81
N ASN A 80 -13.40 -19.74 -9.17
CA ASN A 80 -13.57 -18.45 -9.85
C ASN A 80 -12.24 -17.98 -10.47
N ALA A 81 -11.88 -18.58 -11.62
CA ALA A 81 -10.64 -18.34 -12.32
C ALA A 81 -10.47 -16.90 -12.82
N PRO A 82 -11.50 -16.20 -13.32
CA PRO A 82 -11.36 -14.79 -13.72
C PRO A 82 -10.95 -13.88 -12.55
N LEU A 83 -11.66 -13.95 -11.42
CA LEU A 83 -11.35 -13.10 -10.26
C LEU A 83 -9.97 -13.39 -9.69
N ARG A 84 -9.60 -14.68 -9.57
CA ARG A 84 -8.26 -15.07 -9.14
C ARG A 84 -7.18 -14.51 -10.06
N LYS A 85 -7.40 -14.56 -11.37
CA LYS A 85 -6.44 -14.06 -12.35
C LYS A 85 -6.24 -12.55 -12.20
N GLU A 86 -7.32 -11.80 -12.07
CA GLU A 86 -7.30 -10.33 -11.91
C GLU A 86 -6.50 -9.91 -10.67
N ILE A 87 -6.88 -10.42 -9.49
CA ILE A 87 -6.18 -10.11 -8.24
C ILE A 87 -4.72 -10.59 -8.28
N THR A 88 -4.44 -11.76 -8.87
CA THR A 88 -3.06 -12.25 -9.01
C THR A 88 -2.21 -11.33 -9.88
N ILE A 89 -2.78 -10.74 -10.94
CA ILE A 89 -2.06 -9.79 -11.80
C ILE A 89 -1.73 -8.52 -11.00
N GLU A 90 -2.68 -8.00 -10.25
CA GLU A 90 -2.51 -6.80 -9.43
C GLU A 90 -1.42 -6.98 -8.36
N LEU A 91 -1.46 -8.09 -7.60
CA LEU A 91 -0.43 -8.41 -6.62
C LEU A 91 0.96 -8.59 -7.26
N LYS A 92 1.03 -9.16 -8.47
CA LYS A 92 2.29 -9.31 -9.20
C LYS A 92 2.88 -7.98 -9.68
N GLU A 93 2.04 -7.02 -10.02
CA GLU A 93 2.53 -5.67 -10.35
C GLU A 93 3.12 -5.02 -9.11
N LEU A 94 2.49 -5.17 -7.95
CA LEU A 94 3.04 -4.69 -6.68
C LEU A 94 4.35 -5.41 -6.30
N ASP A 95 4.48 -6.70 -6.59
CA ASP A 95 5.76 -7.41 -6.45
C ASP A 95 6.85 -6.84 -7.38
N LYS A 96 6.49 -6.38 -8.57
CA LYS A 96 7.42 -5.75 -9.51
C LYS A 96 7.88 -4.38 -9.00
N VAL A 97 6.94 -3.54 -8.57
CA VAL A 97 7.25 -2.24 -7.97
C VAL A 97 8.16 -2.41 -6.75
N TYR A 98 7.92 -3.41 -5.90
CA TYR A 98 8.79 -3.69 -4.75
C TYR A 98 10.23 -4.02 -5.17
N ARG A 99 10.41 -4.80 -6.24
CA ARG A 99 11.75 -5.12 -6.75
C ARG A 99 12.46 -3.88 -7.29
N GLU A 100 11.74 -3.00 -7.97
CA GLU A 100 12.27 -1.74 -8.48
C GLU A 100 12.75 -0.85 -7.31
N LEU A 101 11.89 -0.62 -6.31
CA LEU A 101 12.24 0.11 -5.09
C LEU A 101 13.45 -0.50 -4.35
N LYS A 102 13.56 -1.83 -4.34
CA LYS A 102 14.70 -2.52 -3.73
C LYS A 102 16.01 -2.30 -4.50
N GLU A 103 15.97 -2.12 -5.81
CA GLU A 103 17.17 -1.73 -6.56
C GLU A 103 17.50 -0.26 -6.31
N ASP A 104 16.50 0.63 -6.30
CA ASP A 104 16.67 2.06 -5.99
C ASP A 104 17.31 2.28 -4.60
N LEU A 105 16.89 1.49 -3.60
CA LEU A 105 17.45 1.53 -2.25
C LEU A 105 18.93 1.14 -2.19
N LYS A 106 19.41 0.28 -3.12
CA LYS A 106 20.83 -0.13 -3.15
C LYS A 106 21.74 0.92 -3.79
N ASP A 107 21.18 1.76 -4.64
CA ASP A 107 21.92 2.79 -5.39
C ASP A 107 22.06 4.11 -4.59
N ASN A 108 21.69 4.11 -3.30
CA ASN A 108 21.80 5.23 -2.34
C ASN A 108 21.06 6.53 -2.75
N ALA A 109 19.96 6.42 -3.51
CA ALA A 109 19.07 7.54 -3.76
C ALA A 109 17.93 7.52 -2.72
N ASP A 110 17.82 8.58 -1.91
CA ASP A 110 16.66 8.86 -1.05
C ASP A 110 16.16 7.69 -0.17
N ASN A 111 17.05 7.08 0.62
CA ASN A 111 16.82 5.88 1.44
C ASN A 111 15.51 5.89 2.24
N GLU A 112 15.15 7.02 2.85
CA GLU A 112 13.92 7.14 3.65
C GLU A 112 12.65 7.09 2.79
N GLU A 113 12.61 7.84 1.69
CA GLU A 113 11.45 7.85 0.79
C GLU A 113 11.23 6.46 0.17
N VAL A 114 12.32 5.82 -0.25
CA VAL A 114 12.27 4.47 -0.82
C VAL A 114 11.75 3.46 0.21
N VAL A 115 12.22 3.51 1.46
CA VAL A 115 11.72 2.64 2.53
C VAL A 115 10.24 2.87 2.80
N VAL A 116 9.78 4.12 2.88
CA VAL A 116 8.36 4.46 3.06
C VAL A 116 7.52 3.89 1.90
N ALA A 117 8.00 4.02 0.66
CA ALA A 117 7.34 3.46 -0.52
C ALA A 117 7.28 1.92 -0.49
N MET A 118 8.34 1.26 0.00
CA MET A 118 8.39 -0.19 0.18
C MET A 118 7.37 -0.68 1.22
N ILE A 119 7.27 0.01 2.36
CA ILE A 119 6.27 -0.29 3.40
C ILE A 119 4.85 -0.05 2.85
N GLN A 120 4.65 1.03 2.09
CA GLN A 120 3.36 1.32 1.48
C GLN A 120 2.95 0.27 0.43
N ASN A 121 3.91 -0.30 -0.31
CA ASN A 121 3.65 -1.40 -1.23
C ASN A 121 3.07 -2.63 -0.51
N TYR A 122 3.62 -2.98 0.66
CA TYR A 122 3.08 -4.04 1.51
C TYR A 122 1.66 -3.74 2.01
N ARG A 123 1.42 -2.51 2.49
CA ARG A 123 0.09 -2.08 2.95
C ARG A 123 -0.95 -2.20 1.85
N LEU A 124 -0.61 -1.77 0.64
CA LEU A 124 -1.52 -1.83 -0.50
C LEU A 124 -1.84 -3.28 -0.91
N LYS A 125 -0.85 -4.18 -0.92
CA LYS A 125 -1.09 -5.62 -1.17
C LYS A 125 -2.07 -6.19 -0.16
N LEU A 126 -1.90 -5.85 1.12
CA LEU A 126 -2.81 -6.28 2.17
C LEU A 126 -4.20 -5.69 1.94
N GLU A 127 -4.32 -4.38 1.74
CA GLU A 127 -5.60 -3.68 1.53
C GLU A 127 -6.42 -4.27 0.38
N ILE A 128 -5.80 -4.55 -0.77
CA ILE A 128 -6.46 -5.22 -1.92
C ILE A 128 -7.04 -6.58 -1.50
N LEU A 129 -6.26 -7.37 -0.77
CA LEU A 129 -6.70 -8.67 -0.26
C LEU A 129 -7.82 -8.52 0.77
N GLU A 130 -7.76 -7.54 1.67
CA GLU A 130 -8.81 -7.30 2.65
C GLU A 130 -10.11 -6.83 1.99
N GLU A 131 -10.03 -5.90 1.05
CA GLU A 131 -11.20 -5.38 0.32
C GLU A 131 -11.89 -6.48 -0.48
N ILE A 132 -11.13 -7.32 -1.20
CA ILE A 132 -11.75 -8.41 -1.96
C ILE A 132 -12.36 -9.47 -1.03
N LEU A 133 -11.73 -9.74 0.11
CA LEU A 133 -12.27 -10.66 1.10
C LEU A 133 -13.57 -10.15 1.71
N LEU A 134 -13.67 -8.85 2.00
CA LEU A 134 -14.91 -8.23 2.47
C LEU A 134 -16.05 -8.38 1.45
N GLN A 135 -15.75 -8.30 0.15
CA GLN A 135 -16.75 -8.51 -0.91
C GLN A 135 -17.14 -9.99 -1.06
N LEU A 136 -16.25 -10.92 -0.71
CA LEU A 136 -16.48 -12.36 -0.79
C LEU A 136 -17.19 -12.93 0.45
N GLN A 137 -17.09 -12.25 1.59
CA GLN A 137 -17.84 -12.65 2.78
C GLN A 137 -19.35 -12.36 2.58
N PRO A 138 -20.24 -13.33 2.87
CA PRO A 138 -21.68 -13.07 2.85
C PRO A 138 -22.00 -12.03 3.93
N ALA A 139 -22.92 -11.09 3.64
CA ALA A 139 -23.29 -9.93 4.47
C ALA A 139 -23.96 -10.26 5.84
N ASN A 140 -23.48 -11.28 6.56
CA ASN A 140 -24.23 -11.96 7.61
C ASN A 140 -23.53 -11.92 8.98
N GLU A 141 -22.92 -10.80 9.40
CA GLU A 141 -22.51 -10.61 10.81
C GLU A 141 -22.80 -9.20 11.34
N ASN A 142 -23.89 -8.55 10.89
CA ASN A 142 -24.43 -7.32 11.49
C ASN A 142 -25.83 -7.52 12.07
N THR A 143 -26.08 -8.65 12.72
CA THR A 143 -27.27 -8.82 13.58
C THR A 143 -26.90 -9.61 14.83
N LYS A 144 -26.58 -8.88 15.90
CA LYS A 144 -26.88 -9.14 17.32
C LYS A 144 -25.85 -8.40 18.18
N ASP A 145 -26.15 -7.14 18.56
CA ASP A 145 -25.99 -6.74 19.97
C ASP A 145 -26.54 -5.35 20.35
N ASP A 146 -27.34 -4.68 19.52
CA ASP A 146 -27.98 -3.40 19.93
C ASP A 146 -29.51 -3.47 20.04
N GLU A 147 -30.04 -4.59 20.56
CA GLU A 147 -31.46 -4.66 20.95
C GLU A 147 -31.65 -5.33 22.32
N LYS A 148 -31.04 -4.75 23.36
CA LYS A 148 -31.69 -4.65 24.67
C LYS A 148 -32.14 -3.22 24.90
N LYS A 149 -33.12 -2.84 24.09
CA LYS A 149 -34.01 -1.72 24.34
C LYS A 149 -34.65 -1.90 25.72
N SER A 150 -34.46 -0.87 26.52
CA SER A 150 -35.27 -0.50 27.67
C SER A 150 -36.76 -0.66 27.34
N ILE A 151 -37.48 -1.49 28.09
CA ILE A 151 -38.89 -1.31 28.49
C ILE A 151 -39.16 -2.26 29.67
N ASN A 152 -39.04 -1.75 30.89
CA ASN A 152 -40.16 -1.33 31.76
C ASN A 152 -40.91 -2.49 32.44
N LEU A 153 -40.56 -2.75 33.70
CA LEU A 153 -41.41 -2.52 34.89
C LEU A 153 -40.56 -2.52 36.16
#